data_AF-A0A7H0VEB7-F1
#
_entry.id   AF-A0A7H0VEB7-F1
#
_cell.length_a   1.000
_cell.length_b   1.000
_cell.length_c   1.000
_cell.angle_alpha   90.00
_cell.angle_beta   90.00
_cell.angle_gamma   90.00
#
_symmetry.space_group_name_H-M   'P 1'
#
loop_
_entity.id
_entity.type
_entity.pdbx_description
1 polymer ?
#
loop_
_entity_poly.entity_id
_entity_poly.type
_entity_poly.pdbx_seq_one_letter_code
_entity_poly.pdbx_strand_id
1 'polypeptide(L)'
;MRILFALALFCSLKPIMGQNQKPISLGIGFAIAANPYQFEDFTIPENLYQNQGLSEKWKDEKVEPFFFKPDYGLYHFICLEQSPTYFKILVNDSAIGYLPRDSSFYFKTWEEILVESSVQRLTKDNPILVELEIQSQELIKPCDIELLKVLSLVERNGEHWLQIEFSPDCEPYPEEWKLSKRGWIKWRDANNLLVTIRLLY
;
A
#
# COMPACT_ATOMS: atom_id res chain seq x y z
N MET A 1 6.76 49.94 -11.91
CA MET A 1 7.32 48.81 -11.11
C MET A 1 6.27 47.70 -11.11
N ARG A 2 6.46 46.63 -11.89
CA ARG A 2 5.48 45.54 -12.05
C ARG A 2 5.69 44.55 -10.90
N ILE A 3 4.65 44.31 -10.10
CA ILE A 3 4.63 43.28 -9.07
C ILE A 3 4.23 41.97 -9.75
N LEU A 4 5.16 41.01 -9.83
CA LEU A 4 4.84 39.64 -10.23
C LEU A 4 4.16 38.93 -9.05
N PHE A 5 2.91 38.53 -9.22
CA PHE A 5 2.29 37.50 -8.39
C PHE A 5 2.86 36.15 -8.80
N ALA A 6 3.68 35.55 -7.95
CA ALA A 6 4.01 34.14 -8.05
C ALA A 6 2.80 33.35 -7.54
N LEU A 7 2.06 32.70 -8.45
CA LEU A 7 1.12 31.65 -8.07
C LEU A 7 1.94 30.48 -7.52
N ALA A 8 1.92 30.28 -6.21
CA ALA A 8 2.35 29.03 -5.61
C ALA A 8 1.34 27.94 -6.01
N LEU A 9 1.72 27.11 -6.98
CA LEU A 9 0.98 25.91 -7.34
C LEU A 9 1.13 24.92 -6.17
N PHE A 10 0.16 24.92 -5.25
CA PHE A 10 0.05 23.87 -4.25
C PHE A 10 -0.35 22.57 -4.96
N CYS A 11 0.63 21.75 -5.34
CA CYS A 11 0.38 20.34 -5.63
C CYS A 11 -0.05 19.67 -4.32
N SER A 12 -1.36 19.67 -4.04
CA SER A 12 -1.90 18.83 -2.98
C SER A 12 -1.68 17.38 -3.38
N LEU A 13 -0.74 16.70 -2.74
CA LEU A 13 -0.62 15.25 -2.79
C LEU A 13 -1.92 14.67 -2.22
N LYS A 14 -2.93 14.44 -3.07
CA LYS A 14 -4.15 13.74 -2.65
C LYS A 14 -3.71 12.36 -2.17
N PRO A 15 -4.04 11.97 -0.92
CA PRO A 15 -3.67 10.66 -0.40
C PRO A 15 -4.22 9.58 -1.33
N ILE A 16 -3.47 8.48 -1.47
CA ILE A 16 -3.97 7.31 -2.20
C ILE A 16 -5.17 6.76 -1.41
N MET A 17 -6.32 6.68 -2.07
CA MET A 17 -7.56 6.13 -1.48
C MET A 17 -7.36 4.66 -1.10
N GLY A 18 -8.09 4.16 -0.09
CA GLY A 18 -8.03 2.75 0.36
C GLY A 18 -7.09 2.48 1.54
N GLN A 19 -5.87 3.01 1.55
CA GLN A 19 -4.89 2.69 2.61
C GLN A 19 -5.22 3.26 4.00
N ASN A 20 -5.94 4.40 4.03
CA ASN A 20 -6.43 5.00 5.28
C ASN A 20 -7.79 4.44 5.69
N GLN A 21 -8.43 3.67 4.80
CA GLN A 21 -9.60 2.90 5.15
C GLN A 21 -9.14 1.64 5.86
N LYS A 22 -9.96 1.10 6.78
CA LYS A 22 -9.62 -0.09 7.56
C LYS A 22 -10.28 -1.30 6.89
N PRO A 23 -9.63 -1.94 5.90
CA PRO A 23 -10.23 -3.08 5.23
C PRO A 23 -10.48 -4.20 6.23
N ILE A 24 -11.56 -4.95 6.04
CA ILE A 24 -11.92 -6.06 6.94
C ILE A 24 -10.92 -7.22 6.86
N SER A 25 -10.12 -7.28 5.79
CA SER A 25 -9.08 -8.29 5.56
C SER A 25 -7.98 -7.73 4.67
N LEU A 26 -6.74 -8.16 4.89
CA LEU A 26 -5.63 -7.89 3.97
C LEU A 26 -5.52 -8.94 2.85
N GLY A 27 -6.25 -10.06 2.94
CA GLY A 27 -6.23 -11.10 1.92
C GLY A 27 -4.84 -11.68 1.66
N ILE A 28 -4.63 -12.15 0.44
CA ILE A 28 -3.39 -12.83 -0.01
C ILE A 28 -2.51 -11.95 -0.92
N GLY A 29 -3.00 -10.77 -1.30
CA GLY A 29 -2.31 -9.86 -2.22
C GLY A 29 -3.31 -8.97 -2.94
N PHE A 30 -3.07 -8.71 -4.22
CA PHE A 30 -3.81 -7.75 -5.02
C PHE A 30 -4.19 -8.30 -6.39
N ALA A 31 -5.42 -7.99 -6.80
CA ALA A 31 -5.81 -8.03 -8.21
C ALA A 31 -5.62 -6.62 -8.79
N ILE A 32 -4.76 -6.50 -9.79
CA ILE A 32 -4.26 -5.23 -10.34
C ILE A 32 -4.72 -5.11 -11.78
N ALA A 33 -5.34 -3.98 -12.12
CA ALA A 33 -5.74 -3.72 -13.50
C ALA A 33 -4.53 -3.71 -14.44
N ALA A 34 -4.64 -4.42 -15.57
CA ALA A 34 -3.61 -4.41 -16.61
C ALA A 34 -3.54 -3.07 -17.35
N ASN A 35 -4.66 -2.33 -17.42
CA ASN A 35 -4.73 -0.97 -17.93
C ASN A 35 -5.48 -0.04 -16.94
N PRO A 36 -4.80 0.49 -15.91
CA PRO A 36 -5.42 1.32 -14.88
C PRO A 36 -5.97 2.64 -15.40
N TYR A 37 -5.38 3.22 -16.45
CA TYR A 37 -5.72 4.54 -17.00
C TYR A 37 -7.16 4.65 -17.54
N GLN A 38 -7.84 3.54 -17.77
CA GLN A 38 -9.25 3.53 -18.17
C GLN A 38 -10.23 3.89 -17.02
N PHE A 39 -9.72 4.06 -15.79
CA PHE A 39 -10.53 4.26 -14.58
C PHE A 39 -10.40 5.67 -13.95
N GLU A 40 -9.90 6.67 -14.69
CA GLU A 40 -9.61 8.02 -14.18
C GLU A 40 -10.81 8.72 -13.50
N ASP A 41 -12.05 8.37 -13.85
CA ASP A 41 -13.29 8.95 -13.29
C ASP A 41 -14.05 8.02 -12.32
N PHE A 42 -13.33 7.17 -11.56
CA PHE A 42 -13.94 6.16 -10.69
C PHE A 42 -14.86 5.18 -11.44
N THR A 43 -14.60 5.00 -12.73
CA THR A 43 -15.36 4.10 -13.58
C THR A 43 -15.32 2.69 -13.00
N ILE A 44 -16.49 2.08 -12.91
CA ILE A 44 -16.62 0.69 -12.45
C ILE A 44 -16.04 -0.22 -13.55
N PRO A 45 -15.21 -1.22 -13.21
CA PRO A 45 -14.78 -2.21 -14.18
C PRO A 45 -16.01 -2.93 -14.74
N GLU A 46 -16.18 -2.91 -16.07
CA GLU A 46 -17.32 -3.56 -16.72
C GLU A 46 -17.42 -5.05 -16.36
N ASN A 47 -16.30 -5.67 -16.03
CA ASN A 47 -16.17 -7.07 -15.66
C ASN A 47 -16.13 -7.31 -14.14
N LEU A 48 -16.66 -6.39 -13.34
CA LEU A 48 -16.91 -6.62 -11.92
C LEU A 48 -18.26 -7.30 -11.69
N TYR A 49 -18.27 -8.36 -10.87
CA TYR A 49 -19.44 -9.17 -10.56
C TYR A 49 -19.69 -9.29 -9.06
N GLN A 50 -20.95 -9.49 -8.67
CA GLN A 50 -21.38 -9.71 -7.29
C GLN A 50 -21.29 -11.18 -6.87
N ASN A 51 -21.17 -12.10 -7.83
CA ASN A 51 -21.15 -13.54 -7.57
C ASN A 51 -19.97 -14.25 -8.25
N GLN A 52 -19.51 -15.33 -7.62
CA GLN A 52 -18.41 -16.17 -8.13
C GLN A 52 -18.69 -16.82 -9.51
N GLY A 53 -19.96 -16.90 -9.91
CA GLY A 53 -20.38 -17.42 -11.21
C GLY A 53 -20.27 -16.42 -12.36
N LEU A 54 -19.78 -15.20 -12.09
CA LEU A 54 -19.54 -14.14 -13.09
C LEU A 54 -20.78 -13.85 -13.96
N SER A 55 -21.96 -13.85 -13.36
CA SER A 55 -23.26 -13.72 -14.05
C SER A 55 -24.06 -12.50 -13.60
N GLU A 56 -23.85 -12.06 -12.36
CA GLU A 56 -24.49 -10.87 -11.82
C GLU A 56 -23.48 -9.72 -11.77
N LYS A 57 -23.65 -8.75 -12.66
CA LYS A 57 -22.80 -7.54 -12.70
C LYS A 57 -22.95 -6.74 -11.42
N TRP A 58 -21.87 -6.04 -11.06
CA TRP A 58 -21.89 -5.06 -9.97
C TRP A 58 -22.90 -3.95 -10.25
N LYS A 59 -23.69 -3.59 -9.23
CA LYS A 59 -24.81 -2.63 -9.36
C LYS A 59 -24.58 -1.31 -8.60
N ASP A 60 -23.66 -1.26 -7.63
CA ASP A 60 -23.38 -0.02 -6.90
C ASP A 60 -22.59 0.95 -7.76
N GLU A 61 -22.99 2.22 -7.73
CA GLU A 61 -22.40 3.28 -8.55
C GLU A 61 -20.99 3.69 -8.14
N LYS A 62 -20.48 3.19 -7.00
CA LYS A 62 -19.14 3.53 -6.50
C LYS A 62 -18.33 2.28 -6.16
N VAL A 63 -17.14 2.20 -6.73
CA VAL A 63 -16.13 1.17 -6.48
C VAL A 63 -14.82 1.83 -6.10
N GLU A 64 -14.39 1.57 -4.87
CA GLU A 64 -13.14 2.04 -4.29
C GLU A 64 -12.18 0.87 -4.14
N PRO A 65 -11.11 0.80 -4.95
CA PRO A 65 -10.02 -0.15 -4.74
C PRO A 65 -9.12 0.31 -3.58
N PHE A 66 -8.28 -0.60 -3.10
CA PHE A 66 -7.34 -0.34 -1.99
C PHE A 66 -6.21 0.62 -2.36
N PHE A 67 -5.78 0.63 -3.63
CA PHE A 67 -4.99 1.71 -4.20
C PHE A 67 -5.73 2.30 -5.40
N PHE A 68 -6.00 3.61 -5.37
CA PHE A 68 -6.62 4.34 -6.47
C PHE A 68 -5.82 5.61 -6.82
N LYS A 69 -5.04 5.51 -7.88
CA LYS A 69 -4.45 6.60 -8.66
C LYS A 69 -4.23 6.12 -10.10
N PRO A 70 -5.30 6.02 -10.91
CA PRO A 70 -5.23 5.56 -12.29
C PRO A 70 -4.18 6.26 -13.14
N ASP A 71 -4.02 7.57 -12.93
CA ASP A 71 -3.04 8.47 -13.54
C ASP A 71 -1.57 8.08 -13.25
N TYR A 72 -1.35 7.26 -12.23
CA TYR A 72 -0.06 6.69 -11.86
C TYR A 72 -0.01 5.16 -12.02
N GLY A 73 -0.96 4.58 -12.77
CA GLY A 73 -1.03 3.14 -12.95
C GLY A 73 -1.52 2.35 -11.73
N LEU A 74 -2.18 3.00 -10.76
CA LEU A 74 -2.66 2.35 -9.54
C LEU A 74 -4.18 2.15 -9.57
N TYR A 75 -4.59 0.89 -9.70
CA TYR A 75 -5.97 0.45 -9.52
C TYR A 75 -5.99 -0.99 -8.99
N HIS A 76 -5.81 -1.13 -7.67
CA HIS A 76 -5.49 -2.40 -7.02
C HIS A 76 -6.54 -2.77 -5.99
N PHE A 77 -7.21 -3.91 -6.16
CA PHE A 77 -8.09 -4.45 -5.13
C PHE A 77 -7.37 -5.45 -4.25
N ILE A 78 -7.66 -5.47 -2.95
CA ILE A 78 -7.24 -6.58 -2.10
C ILE A 78 -7.86 -7.86 -2.65
N CYS A 79 -7.04 -8.83 -2.99
CA CYS A 79 -7.45 -10.15 -3.41
C CYS A 79 -7.49 -11.07 -2.18
N LEU A 80 -8.67 -11.63 -1.92
CA LEU A 80 -8.93 -12.53 -0.81
C LEU A 80 -8.59 -13.98 -1.15
N GLU A 81 -8.93 -14.39 -2.37
CA GLU A 81 -8.61 -15.72 -2.90
C GLU A 81 -8.55 -15.68 -4.43
N GLN A 82 -7.91 -16.69 -5.01
CA GLN A 82 -7.93 -16.91 -6.45
C GLN A 82 -8.49 -18.29 -6.75
N SER A 83 -9.21 -18.37 -7.86
CA SER A 83 -9.60 -19.63 -8.47
C SER A 83 -9.01 -19.72 -9.89
N PRO A 84 -9.24 -20.83 -10.62
CA PRO A 84 -8.92 -20.89 -12.04
C PRO A 84 -9.68 -19.88 -12.91
N THR A 85 -10.84 -19.37 -12.45
CA THR A 85 -11.73 -18.54 -13.27
C THR A 85 -11.92 -17.11 -12.75
N TYR A 86 -11.61 -16.83 -11.49
CA TYR A 86 -11.83 -15.51 -10.90
C TYR A 86 -10.81 -15.12 -9.82
N PHE A 87 -10.74 -13.82 -9.56
CA PHE A 87 -10.24 -13.23 -8.33
C PHE A 87 -11.42 -12.82 -7.46
N LYS A 88 -11.43 -13.24 -6.19
CA LYS A 88 -12.35 -12.69 -5.18
C LYS A 88 -11.67 -11.52 -4.51
N ILE A 89 -12.33 -10.38 -4.48
CA ILE A 89 -11.73 -9.13 -4.06
C ILE A 89 -12.56 -8.42 -3.00
N LEU A 90 -11.90 -7.58 -2.20
CA LEU A 90 -12.60 -6.56 -1.43
C LEU A 90 -12.87 -5.33 -2.30
N VAL A 91 -14.10 -4.86 -2.22
CA VAL A 91 -14.59 -3.62 -2.80
C VAL A 91 -15.10 -2.75 -1.65
N ASN A 92 -14.77 -1.45 -1.66
CA ASN A 92 -15.23 -0.52 -0.61
C ASN A 92 -14.91 -1.04 0.81
N ASP A 93 -13.69 -1.59 0.98
CA ASP A 93 -13.11 -2.11 2.24
C ASP A 93 -13.78 -3.33 2.89
N SER A 94 -15.00 -3.69 2.47
CA SER A 94 -15.82 -4.67 3.18
C SER A 94 -16.72 -5.53 2.29
N ALA A 95 -17.10 -5.04 1.12
CA ALA A 95 -17.95 -5.80 0.20
C ALA A 95 -17.11 -6.78 -0.64
N ILE A 96 -17.74 -7.86 -1.09
CA ILE A 96 -17.07 -8.89 -1.88
C ILE A 96 -17.45 -8.73 -3.34
N GLY A 97 -16.45 -8.52 -4.18
CA GLY A 97 -16.58 -8.54 -5.63
C GLY A 97 -15.81 -9.69 -6.26
N TYR A 98 -16.12 -9.98 -7.51
CA TYR A 98 -15.45 -11.00 -8.31
C TYR A 98 -15.01 -10.40 -9.65
N LEU A 99 -13.75 -10.57 -9.98
CA LEU A 99 -13.17 -10.20 -11.28
C LEU A 99 -12.81 -11.49 -12.03
N PRO A 100 -13.04 -11.58 -13.34
CA PRO A 100 -12.61 -12.74 -14.12
C PRO A 100 -11.08 -12.85 -14.12
N ARG A 101 -10.58 -14.08 -14.15
CA ARG A 101 -9.14 -14.36 -14.33
C ARG A 101 -8.82 -14.40 -15.82
N ASP A 102 -8.85 -13.22 -16.44
CA ASP A 102 -8.46 -12.99 -17.84
C ASP A 102 -7.30 -11.96 -17.91
N SER A 103 -7.05 -11.38 -19.09
CA SER A 103 -5.96 -10.41 -19.27
C SER A 103 -6.22 -9.02 -18.71
N SER A 104 -7.41 -8.75 -18.17
CA SER A 104 -7.77 -7.41 -17.64
C SER A 104 -7.21 -7.15 -16.25
N PHE A 105 -6.94 -8.20 -15.47
CA PHE A 105 -6.34 -8.13 -14.16
C PHE A 105 -5.24 -9.19 -13.97
N TYR A 106 -4.16 -8.80 -13.31
CA TYR A 106 -3.11 -9.73 -12.89
C TYR A 106 -2.95 -9.71 -11.37
N PHE A 107 -2.31 -10.73 -10.82
CA PHE A 107 -2.12 -10.87 -9.38
C PHE A 107 -0.70 -10.50 -8.97
N LYS A 108 -0.57 -9.79 -7.85
CA LYS A 108 0.68 -9.66 -7.08
C LYS A 108 0.42 -9.96 -5.61
N THR A 109 1.38 -10.60 -4.96
CA THR A 109 1.39 -10.82 -3.51
C THR A 109 1.69 -9.52 -2.75
N TRP A 110 1.44 -9.53 -1.43
CA TRP A 110 1.90 -8.45 -0.55
C TRP A 110 3.42 -8.27 -0.58
N GLU A 111 4.19 -9.36 -0.63
CA GLU A 111 5.65 -9.31 -0.67
C GLU A 111 6.16 -8.57 -1.91
N GLU A 112 5.64 -8.91 -3.09
CA GLU A 112 6.01 -8.23 -4.35
C GLU A 112 5.68 -6.73 -4.29
N ILE A 113 4.49 -6.37 -3.80
CA ILE A 113 4.07 -4.97 -3.67
C ILE A 113 4.92 -4.22 -2.64
N LEU A 114 5.21 -4.83 -1.50
CA LEU A 114 5.93 -4.18 -0.41
C LEU A 114 7.40 -3.96 -0.77
N VAL A 115 8.08 -4.93 -1.39
CA VAL A 115 9.49 -4.77 -1.85
C VAL A 115 9.63 -3.69 -2.93
N GLU A 116 8.62 -3.48 -3.76
CA GLU A 116 8.58 -2.39 -4.76
C GLU A 116 8.26 -1.01 -4.15
N SER A 117 7.92 -0.96 -2.86
CA SER A 117 7.43 0.24 -2.18
C SER A 117 8.44 0.85 -1.22
N SER A 118 8.16 2.09 -0.81
CA SER A 118 8.60 2.60 0.49
C SER A 118 7.43 2.61 1.46
N VAL A 119 7.73 2.59 2.76
CA VAL A 119 6.73 2.68 3.82
C VAL A 119 7.02 3.83 4.77
N GLN A 120 5.97 4.27 5.47
CA GLN A 120 6.04 5.24 6.54
C GLN A 120 5.28 4.69 7.74
N ARG A 121 5.75 4.95 8.96
CA ARG A 121 5.02 4.58 10.17
C ARG A 121 3.70 5.34 10.26
N LEU A 122 2.60 4.64 10.58
CA LEU A 122 1.33 5.31 10.89
C LEU A 122 1.42 6.11 12.18
N THR A 123 2.07 5.56 13.20
CA THR A 123 2.38 6.23 14.46
C THR A 123 3.82 5.93 14.87
N LYS A 124 4.43 6.83 15.64
CA LYS A 124 5.81 6.63 16.14
C LYS A 124 5.91 5.54 17.21
N ASP A 125 4.78 5.10 17.76
CA ASP A 125 4.68 3.99 18.73
C ASP A 125 4.97 2.62 18.09
N ASN A 126 4.98 2.52 16.76
CA ASN A 126 5.48 1.33 16.05
C ASN A 126 7.03 1.43 15.98
N PRO A 127 7.78 0.68 16.80
CA PRO A 127 9.22 0.84 16.87
C PRO A 127 9.91 0.27 15.63
N ILE A 128 11.09 0.80 15.33
CA ILE A 128 12.01 0.21 14.37
C ILE A 128 13.12 -0.46 15.19
N LEU A 129 13.32 -1.76 15.00
CA LEU A 129 14.32 -2.53 15.73
C LEU A 129 15.59 -2.69 14.90
N VAL A 130 16.76 -2.73 15.55
CA VAL A 130 18.01 -3.07 14.85
C VAL A 130 17.98 -4.53 14.36
N GLU A 131 17.43 -5.42 15.18
CA GLU A 131 17.34 -6.88 14.98
C GLU A 131 15.99 -7.42 15.48
N LEU A 132 15.57 -8.60 15.02
CA LEU A 132 14.34 -9.25 15.46
C LEU A 132 14.56 -10.19 16.66
N GLU A 133 15.14 -9.67 17.74
CA GLU A 133 15.44 -10.40 18.99
C GLU A 133 14.75 -9.75 20.20
N ILE A 134 14.51 -10.53 21.26
CA ILE A 134 13.73 -10.16 22.46
C ILE A 134 14.27 -8.91 23.18
N GLN A 135 15.53 -8.54 22.96
CA GLN A 135 16.19 -7.39 23.60
C GLN A 135 16.77 -6.40 22.58
N SER A 136 16.23 -6.38 21.36
CA SER A 136 16.75 -5.49 20.34
C SER A 136 16.54 -4.02 20.71
N GLN A 137 17.52 -3.20 20.35
CA GLN A 137 17.45 -1.76 20.56
C GLN A 137 16.50 -1.14 19.53
N GLU A 138 15.74 -0.14 19.98
CA GLU A 138 14.95 0.69 19.09
C GLU A 138 15.82 1.74 18.40
N LEU A 139 15.66 1.87 17.09
CA LEU A 139 16.21 2.95 16.30
C LEU A 139 15.27 4.16 16.41
N ILE A 140 15.62 5.08 17.30
CA ILE A 140 14.94 6.37 17.42
C ILE A 140 15.63 7.35 16.48
N LYS A 141 15.01 7.62 15.33
CA LYS A 141 15.45 8.68 14.41
C LYS A 141 14.40 9.78 14.34
N PRO A 142 14.70 11.02 14.76
CA PRO A 142 13.86 12.19 14.60
C PRO A 142 13.85 12.63 13.12
N CYS A 143 13.30 11.81 12.24
CA CYS A 143 12.98 12.21 10.87
C CYS A 143 11.62 12.92 10.86
N ASP A 144 11.57 14.12 10.31
CA ASP A 144 10.30 14.81 10.03
C ASP A 144 9.50 14.02 8.97
N ILE A 145 10.18 13.44 7.99
CA ILE A 145 9.60 12.56 6.97
C ILE A 145 10.31 11.20 7.01
N GLU A 146 9.56 10.16 7.38
CA GLU A 146 10.05 8.78 7.36
C GLU A 146 9.68 8.12 6.04
N LEU A 147 10.60 8.17 5.09
CA LEU A 147 10.54 7.32 3.91
C LEU A 147 11.49 6.14 4.11
N LEU A 148 10.90 4.95 4.31
CA LEU A 148 11.63 3.74 4.62
C LEU A 148 11.51 2.80 3.41
N LYS A 149 12.60 2.63 2.66
CA LYS A 149 12.62 1.71 1.53
C LYS A 149 12.52 0.28 2.06
N VAL A 150 11.62 -0.54 1.50
CA VAL A 150 11.51 -1.95 1.89
C VAL A 150 12.57 -2.76 1.16
N LEU A 151 13.24 -3.65 1.89
CA LEU A 151 14.28 -4.53 1.35
C LEU A 151 13.83 -5.99 1.30
N SER A 152 13.11 -6.45 2.33
CA SER A 152 12.63 -7.82 2.44
C SER A 152 11.52 -7.93 3.47
N LEU A 153 10.85 -9.09 3.49
CA LEU A 153 9.80 -9.42 4.45
C LEU A 153 10.17 -10.71 5.19
N VAL A 154 9.75 -10.80 6.45
CA VAL A 154 9.84 -12.06 7.20
C VAL A 154 8.66 -12.21 8.13
N GLU A 155 8.20 -13.45 8.28
CA GLU A 155 7.27 -13.83 9.33
C GLU A 155 8.05 -14.55 10.44
N ARG A 156 7.90 -14.09 11.69
CA ARG A 156 8.48 -14.74 12.87
C ARG A 156 7.45 -14.77 13.98
N ASN A 157 7.20 -15.95 14.54
CA ASN A 157 6.24 -16.14 15.64
C ASN A 157 4.83 -15.57 15.36
N GLY A 158 4.36 -15.63 14.11
CA GLY A 158 3.07 -15.06 13.68
C GLY A 158 3.06 -13.54 13.52
N GLU A 159 4.21 -12.87 13.65
CA GLU A 159 4.36 -11.44 13.38
C GLU A 159 5.02 -11.19 12.03
N HIS A 160 4.62 -10.10 11.37
CA HIS A 160 5.05 -9.78 10.02
C HIS A 160 5.90 -8.52 10.00
N TRP A 161 7.15 -8.70 9.57
CA TRP A 161 8.20 -7.70 9.66
C TRP A 161 8.73 -7.34 8.28
N LEU A 162 9.07 -6.07 8.10
CA LEU A 162 9.80 -5.56 6.94
C LEU A 162 11.21 -5.24 7.38
N GLN A 163 12.20 -5.70 6.61
CA GLN A 163 13.51 -5.08 6.65
C GLN A 163 13.44 -3.80 5.83
N ILE A 164 13.87 -2.69 6.43
CA ILE A 164 13.84 -1.38 5.79
C ILE A 164 15.22 -0.74 5.72
N GLU A 165 15.35 0.24 4.83
CA GLU A 165 16.46 1.16 4.74
C GLU A 165 15.94 2.60 4.83
N PHE A 166 16.54 3.42 5.70
CA PHE A 166 16.15 4.83 5.81
C PHE A 166 16.55 5.59 4.54
N SER A 167 15.64 6.39 3.99
CA SER A 167 15.95 7.29 2.89
C SER A 167 17.09 8.25 3.29
N PRO A 168 18.00 8.60 2.34
CA PRO A 168 18.99 9.67 2.53
C PRO A 168 18.36 11.00 2.96
N ASP A 169 17.12 11.28 2.55
CA ASP A 169 16.41 12.54 2.80
C ASP A 169 15.89 12.69 4.24
N CYS A 170 16.14 11.70 5.11
CA CYS A 170 15.90 11.88 6.54
C CYS A 170 17.00 12.75 7.16
N GLU A 171 16.73 14.06 7.24
CA GLU A 171 17.43 15.03 8.08
C GLU A 171 16.70 15.23 9.43
N PRO A 172 17.43 15.56 10.52
CA PRO A 172 18.89 15.68 10.62
C PRO A 172 19.60 14.31 10.74
N TYR A 173 20.81 14.23 10.18
CA TYR A 173 21.74 13.08 10.30
C TYR A 173 22.90 13.47 11.23
N PRO A 174 22.85 13.14 12.53
CA PRO A 174 24.04 13.15 13.37
C PRO A 174 25.07 12.17 12.80
N GLU A 175 26.35 12.57 12.76
CA GLU A 175 27.44 11.71 12.25
C GLU A 175 27.51 10.35 12.97
N GLU A 176 27.07 10.31 14.23
CA GLU A 176 27.01 9.14 15.12
C GLU A 176 26.00 8.08 14.63
N TRP A 177 25.03 8.45 13.79
CA TRP A 177 23.96 7.56 13.29
C TRP A 177 24.25 7.01 11.89
N LYS A 178 25.48 7.20 11.39
CA LYS A 178 25.98 6.57 10.16
C LYS A 178 26.05 5.04 10.22
N LEU A 179 25.84 4.43 11.39
CA LEU A 179 26.16 3.02 11.64
C LEU A 179 25.06 2.00 11.32
N SER A 180 23.77 2.35 11.35
CA SER A 180 22.70 1.46 10.86
C SER A 180 21.70 2.21 9.98
N LYS A 181 21.92 2.12 8.67
CA LYS A 181 20.94 2.58 7.66
C LYS A 181 19.71 1.69 7.56
N ARG A 182 19.68 0.58 8.28
CA ARG A 182 18.66 -0.48 8.16
C ARG A 182 18.10 -0.85 9.51
N GLY A 183 16.89 -1.38 9.50
CA GLY A 183 16.21 -1.90 10.66
C GLY A 183 15.01 -2.74 10.26
N TRP A 184 14.24 -3.15 11.26
CA TRP A 184 13.05 -3.97 11.11
C TRP A 184 11.84 -3.26 11.68
N ILE A 185 10.74 -3.28 10.94
CA ILE A 185 9.48 -2.69 11.39
C ILE A 185 8.33 -3.65 11.17
N LYS A 186 7.43 -3.75 12.14
CA LYS A 186 6.20 -4.52 11.99
C LYS A 186 5.26 -3.76 11.07
N TRP A 187 4.79 -4.38 9.99
CA TRP A 187 3.95 -3.69 9.00
C TRP A 187 2.46 -3.96 9.15
N ARG A 188 2.10 -5.04 9.84
CA ARG A 188 0.72 -5.35 10.14
C ARG A 188 0.55 -6.04 11.49
N ASP A 189 -0.66 -5.90 12.04
CA ASP A 189 -1.18 -6.71 13.12
C ASP A 189 -2.55 -7.27 12.72
N ALA A 190 -2.59 -8.59 12.52
CA ALA A 190 -3.70 -9.26 11.83
C ALA A 190 -4.06 -8.58 10.49
N ASN A 191 -5.23 -7.95 10.42
CA ASN A 191 -5.73 -7.24 9.23
C ASN A 191 -5.50 -5.72 9.27
N ASN A 192 -4.82 -5.21 10.30
CA ASN A 192 -4.53 -3.79 10.43
C ASN A 192 -3.11 -3.50 9.93
N LEU A 193 -2.98 -2.52 9.04
CA LEU A 193 -1.67 -1.98 8.71
C LEU A 193 -1.13 -1.14 9.87
N LEU A 194 0.18 -1.20 10.08
CA LEU A 194 0.93 -0.36 11.00
C LEU A 194 1.81 0.67 10.26
N VAL A 195 1.77 0.63 8.93
CA VAL A 195 2.51 1.49 8.02
C VAL A 195 1.62 1.99 6.88
N THR A 196 1.88 3.19 6.39
CA THR A 196 1.40 3.64 5.07
C THR A 196 2.36 3.14 4.01
N ILE A 197 1.82 2.60 2.91
CA ILE A 197 2.56 2.10 1.76
C ILE A 197 2.61 3.19 0.68
N ARG A 198 3.81 3.49 0.20
CA ARG A 198 4.07 4.48 -0.84
C ARG A 198 4.62 3.76 -2.07
N LEU A 199 3.75 3.63 -3.07
CA LEU A 199 4.10 3.11 -4.40
C LEU A 199 4.56 4.22 -5.36
N LEU A 200 4.42 5.48 -4.95
CA LEU A 200 4.83 6.66 -5.71
C LEU A 200 5.86 7.43 -4.89
N TYR A 201 6.95 7.82 -5.55
CA TYR A 201 7.99 8.69 -5.03
C TYR A 201 7.73 10.13 -5.44
#